data_AF-A0A7S0IGA7-F1
#
_entry.id   AF-A0A7S0IGA7-F1
#
_cell.length_a   1.000
_cell.length_b   1.000
_cell.length_c   1.000
_cell.angle_alpha   90.00
_cell.angle_beta   90.00
_cell.angle_gamma   90.00
#
_symmetry.space_group_name_H-M   'P 1'
#
loop_
_entity.id
_entity.type
_entity.pdbx_description
1 polymer ?
#
loop_
_entity_poly.entity_id
_entity_poly.type
_entity_poly.pdbx_seq_one_letter_code
_entity_poly.pdbx_strand_id
1 'polypeptide(L)'
;ESVSSATAAVVNFVGGLSLDDLRRELEGHSLLARGLDECVEALLETEWVGGVDGYVERRGERERALRHITVDAFRKRLERHGLEGSMLELNLVTNALARTLVDEGAARVANAEKRRLSSSAALTNASPGQPKTPRPTRMAES
;
A
#
# COMPACT_ATOMS: atom_id res chain seq x y z
N GLU A 1 4.48 20.08 -12.25
CA GLU A 1 5.08 19.48 -11.04
C GLU A 1 5.66 18.13 -11.42
N SER A 2 6.94 17.90 -11.13
CA SER A 2 7.57 16.61 -11.38
C SER A 2 7.00 15.63 -10.37
N VAL A 3 6.12 14.72 -10.82
CA VAL A 3 5.71 13.55 -10.03
C VAL A 3 7.01 12.90 -9.57
N SER A 4 7.26 12.93 -8.26
CA SER A 4 8.46 12.32 -7.66
C SER A 4 8.61 10.89 -8.20
N SER A 5 9.82 10.47 -8.51
CA SER A 5 10.10 9.09 -8.94
C SER A 5 9.48 8.04 -7.99
N ALA A 6 9.34 8.39 -6.70
CA ALA A 6 8.63 7.58 -5.71
C ALA A 6 7.12 7.48 -6.00
N THR A 7 6.46 8.59 -6.34
CA THR A 7 5.04 8.60 -6.69
C THR A 7 4.78 7.80 -7.98
N ALA A 8 5.65 7.91 -8.99
CA ALA A 8 5.53 7.10 -10.20
C ALA A 8 5.74 5.59 -9.91
N ALA A 9 6.68 5.24 -9.04
CA ALA A 9 6.88 3.86 -8.60
C ALA A 9 5.67 3.31 -7.84
N VAL A 10 5.04 4.12 -6.97
CA VAL A 10 3.83 3.74 -6.23
C VAL A 10 2.63 3.58 -7.17
N VAL A 11 2.44 4.48 -8.13
CA VAL A 11 1.36 4.35 -9.13
C VAL A 11 1.55 3.08 -9.97
N ASN A 12 2.77 2.78 -10.42
CA ASN A 12 3.07 1.54 -11.13
C ASN A 12 2.86 0.30 -10.25
N PHE A 13 3.24 0.36 -8.98
CA PHE A 13 2.97 -0.70 -8.02
C PHE A 13 1.48 -0.97 -7.88
N VAL A 14 0.67 0.07 -7.68
CA VAL A 14 -0.79 -0.06 -7.52
C VAL A 14 -1.45 -0.55 -8.83
N GLY A 15 -1.00 -0.08 -10.00
CA GLY A 15 -1.48 -0.57 -11.30
C GLY A 15 -1.23 -2.05 -11.53
N GLY A 16 -0.15 -2.58 -10.94
CA GLY A 16 0.22 -3.99 -10.97
C GLY A 16 -0.52 -4.88 -9.96
N LEU A 17 -1.23 -4.32 -8.97
CA LEU A 17 -1.98 -5.11 -7.99
C LEU A 17 -3.16 -5.82 -8.65
N SER A 18 -3.56 -6.96 -8.08
CA SER A 18 -4.88 -7.53 -8.36
C SER A 18 -5.97 -6.66 -7.72
N LEU A 19 -7.22 -6.79 -8.17
CA LEU A 19 -8.34 -6.07 -7.53
C LEU A 19 -8.54 -6.50 -6.07
N ASP A 20 -8.40 -7.80 -5.76
CA ASP A 20 -8.49 -8.30 -4.38
C ASP A 20 -7.38 -7.72 -3.50
N ASP A 21 -6.14 -7.62 -4.00
CA ASP A 21 -5.04 -7.04 -3.24
C ASP A 21 -5.23 -5.54 -3.06
N LEU A 22 -5.63 -4.81 -4.11
CA LEU A 22 -5.98 -3.39 -3.99
C LEU A 22 -7.05 -3.18 -2.92
N ARG A 23 -8.11 -3.99 -2.90
CA ARG A 23 -9.18 -3.91 -1.91
C ARG A 23 -8.64 -4.13 -0.49
N ARG A 24 -7.81 -5.16 -0.30
CA ARG A 24 -7.18 -5.46 0.99
C ARG A 24 -6.30 -4.30 1.47
N GLU A 25 -5.53 -3.69 0.57
CA GLU A 25 -4.71 -2.52 0.88
C GLU A 25 -5.57 -1.30 1.27
N LEU A 26 -6.67 -1.03 0.55
CA LEU A 26 -7.61 0.05 0.88
C LEU A 26 -8.25 -0.15 2.26
N GLU A 27 -8.66 -1.37 2.58
CA GLU A 27 -9.22 -1.70 3.90
C GLU A 27 -8.17 -1.58 5.01
N GLY A 28 -6.95 -2.09 4.79
CA GLY A 28 -5.84 -2.00 5.73
C GLY A 28 -5.43 -0.56 6.07
N HIS A 29 -5.60 0.36 5.11
CA HIS A 29 -5.30 1.79 5.27
C HIS A 29 -6.56 2.65 5.55
N SER A 30 -7.70 2.04 5.89
CA SER A 30 -8.97 2.72 6.22
C SER A 30 -9.54 3.63 5.12
N LEU A 31 -9.20 3.36 3.86
CA LEU A 31 -9.61 4.15 2.69
C LEU A 31 -10.95 3.72 2.07
N LEU A 32 -11.67 2.80 2.74
CA LEU A 32 -12.98 2.23 2.38
C LEU A 32 -13.21 2.00 0.87
N ALA A 33 -13.19 0.74 0.45
CA ALA A 33 -13.30 0.31 -0.95
C ALA A 33 -14.67 0.49 -1.63
N ARG A 34 -15.56 1.35 -1.10
CA ARG A 34 -16.94 1.48 -1.59
C ARG A 34 -17.02 1.88 -3.08
N GLY A 35 -16.19 2.84 -3.51
CA GLY A 35 -16.12 3.19 -4.93
C GLY A 35 -15.59 2.06 -5.81
N LEU A 36 -14.73 1.18 -5.28
CA LEU A 36 -14.26 0.00 -6.01
C LEU A 36 -15.38 -1.02 -6.21
N ASP A 37 -16.23 -1.23 -5.20
CA ASP A 37 -17.40 -2.10 -5.30
C ASP A 37 -18.39 -1.59 -6.35
N GLU A 38 -18.69 -0.30 -6.31
CA GLU A 38 -19.58 0.37 -7.28
C GLU A 38 -19.02 0.24 -8.72
N CYS A 39 -17.70 0.35 -8.91
CA CYS A 39 -17.05 0.11 -10.22
C CYS A 39 -17.19 -1.34 -10.70
N VAL A 40 -17.04 -2.31 -9.79
CA VAL A 40 -17.17 -3.74 -10.11
C VAL A 40 -18.62 -4.05 -10.47
N GLU A 41 -19.59 -3.54 -9.72
CA GLU A 41 -21.02 -3.69 -9.99
C GLU A 41 -21.39 -3.09 -11.35
N ALA A 42 -20.97 -1.86 -11.65
CA ALA A 42 -21.23 -1.21 -12.93
C ALA A 42 -20.65 -2.03 -14.11
N LEU A 43 -19.43 -2.55 -13.99
CA LEU A 43 -18.84 -3.39 -15.03
C LEU A 43 -19.63 -4.70 -15.20
N LEU A 44 -20.04 -5.35 -14.11
CA LEU A 44 -20.84 -6.57 -14.15
C LEU A 44 -22.19 -6.35 -14.84
N GLU A 45 -22.83 -5.21 -14.59
CA GLU A 45 -24.08 -4.80 -15.26
C GLU A 45 -23.86 -4.54 -16.75
N THR A 46 -22.80 -3.83 -17.15
CA THR A 46 -22.55 -3.56 -18.59
C THR A 46 -22.19 -4.81 -19.38
N GLU A 47 -21.44 -5.75 -18.80
CA GLU A 47 -21.12 -7.01 -19.48
C GLU A 47 -22.33 -7.95 -19.51
N TRP A 48 -23.43 -7.64 -18.81
CA TRP A 48 -24.64 -8.46 -18.74
C TRP A 48 -25.37 -8.50 -20.10
N VAL A 49 -25.19 -9.59 -20.85
CA VAL A 49 -25.95 -9.84 -22.08
C VAL A 49 -27.30 -10.44 -21.70
N GLY A 50 -28.37 -9.74 -22.07
CA GLY A 50 -29.76 -10.02 -21.66
C GLY A 50 -30.24 -11.46 -21.84
N GLY A 51 -31.12 -11.89 -20.94
CA GLY A 51 -31.69 -13.24 -20.93
C GLY A 51 -32.97 -13.36 -21.78
N VAL A 52 -33.11 -14.52 -22.40
CA VAL A 52 -34.41 -15.15 -22.73
C VAL A 52 -34.48 -16.56 -22.10
N ASP A 53 -33.33 -17.23 -21.92
CA ASP A 53 -33.27 -18.61 -21.40
C ASP A 53 -32.44 -18.74 -20.09
N GLY A 54 -32.29 -17.63 -19.36
CA GLY A 54 -31.95 -17.62 -17.93
C GLY A 54 -30.81 -18.54 -17.46
N TYR A 55 -29.60 -18.44 -18.02
CA TYR A 55 -28.43 -19.00 -17.34
C TYR A 55 -27.76 -17.95 -16.45
N VAL A 56 -28.29 -17.90 -15.23
CA VAL A 56 -27.60 -17.42 -14.03
C VAL A 56 -26.94 -18.66 -13.41
N GLU A 57 -25.67 -18.95 -13.69
CA GLU A 57 -25.02 -20.09 -13.00
C GLU A 57 -24.40 -19.73 -11.65
N ARG A 58 -24.20 -18.45 -11.38
CA ARG A 58 -24.18 -17.84 -10.03
C ARG A 58 -23.80 -16.38 -10.15
N ARG A 59 -24.59 -15.50 -9.52
CA ARG A 59 -24.10 -14.20 -9.03
C ARG A 59 -22.83 -14.50 -8.23
N GLY A 60 -21.66 -14.22 -8.80
CA GLY A 60 -20.36 -14.59 -8.21
C GLY A 60 -19.31 -15.17 -9.17
N GLU A 61 -19.66 -15.82 -10.29
CA GLU A 61 -18.63 -16.38 -11.19
C GLU A 61 -17.89 -15.30 -11.99
N ARG A 62 -18.61 -14.33 -12.54
CA ARG A 62 -17.97 -13.14 -13.16
C ARG A 62 -17.26 -12.28 -12.14
N GLU A 63 -17.84 -12.11 -10.95
CA GLU A 63 -17.22 -11.36 -9.86
C GLU A 63 -15.87 -11.97 -9.47
N ARG A 64 -15.79 -13.31 -9.33
CA ARG A 64 -14.53 -14.03 -9.12
C ARG A 64 -13.55 -13.80 -10.26
N ALA A 65 -14.00 -13.84 -11.52
CA ALA A 65 -13.13 -13.56 -12.65
C ALA A 65 -12.57 -12.14 -12.62
N LEU A 66 -13.35 -11.13 -12.18
CA LEU A 66 -12.89 -9.75 -12.00
C LEU A 66 -11.94 -9.60 -10.81
N ARG A 67 -12.17 -10.29 -9.70
CA ARG A 67 -11.29 -10.21 -8.51
C ARG A 67 -9.82 -10.57 -8.80
N HIS A 68 -9.59 -11.42 -9.80
CA HIS A 68 -8.26 -11.92 -10.17
C HIS A 68 -7.56 -11.14 -11.30
N ILE A 69 -8.16 -10.06 -11.82
CA ILE A 69 -7.46 -9.21 -12.81
C ILE A 69 -6.65 -8.12 -12.11
N THR A 70 -5.64 -7.61 -12.83
CA THR A 70 -4.89 -6.45 -12.36
C THR A 70 -5.72 -5.18 -12.45
N VAL A 71 -5.41 -4.18 -11.63
CA VAL A 71 -6.06 -2.86 -11.66
C VAL A 71 -5.93 -2.22 -13.05
N ASP A 72 -4.79 -2.37 -13.72
CA ASP A 72 -4.60 -1.88 -15.09
C ASP A 72 -5.49 -2.60 -16.11
N ALA A 73 -5.67 -3.92 -15.97
CA ALA A 73 -6.59 -4.66 -16.83
C ALA A 73 -8.04 -4.26 -16.57
N PHE A 74 -8.39 -3.95 -15.32
CA PHE A 74 -9.71 -3.45 -14.93
C PHE A 74 -9.99 -2.06 -15.51
N ARG A 75 -9.04 -1.12 -15.40
CA ARG A 75 -9.14 0.22 -16.03
C ARG A 75 -9.42 0.13 -17.53
N LYS A 76 -8.65 -0.70 -18.25
CA LYS A 76 -8.85 -0.93 -19.69
C LYS A 76 -10.23 -1.51 -20.03
N ARG A 77 -10.83 -2.29 -19.13
CA ARG A 77 -12.19 -2.81 -19.32
C ARG A 77 -13.24 -1.72 -19.12
N LEU A 78 -13.11 -0.90 -18.07
CA LEU A 78 -14.00 0.25 -17.84
C LEU A 78 -13.98 1.21 -19.05
N GLU A 79 -12.79 1.52 -19.57
CA GLU A 79 -12.64 2.36 -20.77
C GLU A 79 -13.31 1.76 -22.01
N ARG A 80 -13.17 0.44 -22.22
CA ARG A 80 -13.77 -0.26 -23.37
C ARG A 80 -15.30 -0.14 -23.39
N HIS A 81 -15.92 -0.14 -22.21
CA HIS A 81 -17.38 -0.11 -22.07
C HIS A 81 -17.93 1.30 -21.83
N GLY A 82 -17.10 2.36 -21.90
CA GLY A 82 -17.55 3.73 -21.69
C GLY A 82 -18.07 3.99 -20.27
N LEU A 83 -17.37 3.46 -19.26
CA LEU A 83 -17.69 3.64 -17.85
C LEU A 83 -16.83 4.76 -17.22
N GLU A 84 -16.93 5.99 -17.73
CA GLU A 84 -16.07 7.09 -17.30
C GLU A 84 -16.28 7.48 -15.83
N GLY A 85 -17.51 7.37 -15.31
CA GLY A 85 -17.83 7.64 -13.90
C GLY A 85 -17.13 6.68 -12.94
N SER A 86 -17.24 5.39 -13.21
CA SER A 86 -16.54 4.35 -12.44
C SER A 86 -15.02 4.51 -12.55
N MET A 87 -14.50 4.86 -13.73
CA MET A 87 -13.06 5.11 -13.88
C MET A 87 -12.57 6.28 -13.01
N LEU A 88 -13.37 7.35 -12.87
CA LEU A 88 -13.06 8.46 -11.98
C LEU A 88 -13.01 8.02 -10.51
N GLU A 89 -14.01 7.28 -10.06
CA GLU A 89 -14.08 6.75 -8.68
C GLU A 89 -12.89 5.83 -8.38
N LEU A 90 -12.56 4.92 -9.30
CA LEU A 90 -11.38 4.07 -9.20
C LEU A 90 -10.10 4.90 -9.05
N ASN A 91 -9.93 5.95 -9.86
CA ASN A 91 -8.76 6.82 -9.77
C ASN A 91 -8.68 7.56 -8.42
N LEU A 92 -9.80 8.01 -7.87
CA LEU A 92 -9.86 8.66 -6.56
C LEU A 92 -9.39 7.72 -5.44
N VAL A 93 -9.88 6.48 -5.40
CA VAL A 93 -9.45 5.50 -4.39
C VAL A 93 -7.97 5.09 -4.59
N THR A 94 -7.52 4.93 -5.84
CA THR A 94 -6.12 4.61 -6.16
C THR A 94 -5.18 5.72 -5.67
N ASN A 95 -5.57 6.99 -5.89
CA ASN A 95 -4.79 8.16 -5.49
C ASN A 95 -4.74 8.32 -3.97
N ALA A 96 -5.84 8.03 -3.28
CA ALA A 96 -5.88 8.05 -1.82
C ALA A 96 -4.87 7.03 -1.26
N LEU A 97 -4.85 5.80 -1.78
CA LEU A 97 -3.89 4.77 -1.38
C LEU A 97 -2.45 5.19 -1.67
N ALA A 98 -2.20 5.73 -2.88
CA ALA A 98 -0.88 6.19 -3.25
C ALA A 98 -0.34 7.28 -2.29
N ARG A 99 -1.21 8.22 -1.86
CA ARG A 99 -0.84 9.25 -0.87
C ARG A 99 -0.50 8.63 0.47
N THR A 100 -1.34 7.72 0.98
CA THR A 100 -1.08 7.05 2.27
C THR A 100 0.23 6.27 2.25
N LEU A 101 0.53 5.53 1.17
CA LEU A 101 1.79 4.80 1.03
C LEU A 101 3.01 5.72 0.97
N VAL A 102 2.89 6.87 0.31
CA VAL A 102 3.95 7.89 0.28
C VAL A 102 4.17 8.48 1.66
N ASP A 103 3.11 8.83 2.39
CA ASP A 103 3.19 9.40 3.73
C ASP A 103 3.82 8.41 4.72
N GLU A 104 3.46 7.13 4.64
CA GLU A 104 4.10 6.07 5.41
C GLU A 104 5.58 5.90 5.06
N GLY A 105 5.91 5.88 3.78
CA GLY A 105 7.30 5.82 3.31
C GLY A 105 8.12 6.99 3.85
N ALA A 106 7.57 8.21 3.79
CA ALA A 106 8.18 9.41 4.32
C ALA A 106 8.38 9.33 5.84
N ALA A 107 7.38 8.85 6.59
CA ALA A 107 7.48 8.65 8.04
C ALA A 107 8.58 7.64 8.41
N ARG A 108 8.71 6.54 7.65
CA ARG A 108 9.76 5.53 7.87
C ARG A 108 11.15 6.10 7.62
N VAL A 109 11.32 6.89 6.55
CA VAL A 109 12.60 7.56 6.22
C VAL A 109 12.96 8.60 7.28
N ALA A 110 12.01 9.46 7.68
CA ALA A 110 12.23 10.45 8.73
C ALA A 110 12.64 9.80 10.07
N ASN A 111 12.03 8.67 10.42
CA ASN A 111 12.36 7.93 11.64
C ASN A 111 13.72 7.19 11.55
N ALA A 112 14.10 6.70 10.37
CA ALA A 112 15.43 6.16 10.12
C ALA A 112 16.52 7.25 10.26
N GLU A 113 16.25 8.45 9.74
CA GLU A 113 17.18 9.58 9.84
C GLU A 113 17.30 10.09 11.27
N LYS A 114 16.19 10.20 12.01
CA LYS A 114 16.22 10.53 13.44
C LYS A 114 17.05 9.55 14.25
N ARG A 115 16.97 8.24 13.94
CA ARG A 115 17.82 7.21 14.57
C ARG A 115 19.29 7.40 14.22
N ARG A 116 19.62 7.68 12.96
CA ARG A 116 21.00 7.95 12.53
C ARG A 116 21.59 9.16 13.24
N LEU A 117 20.86 10.28 13.28
CA LEU A 117 21.27 11.51 13.95
C LEU A 117 21.44 11.32 15.47
N SER A 118 20.52 10.58 16.12
CA SER A 118 20.63 10.25 17.56
C SER A 118 21.83 9.34 17.87
N SER A 119 22.14 8.40 16.97
CA SER A 119 23.29 7.50 17.11
C SER A 119 24.61 8.23 16.89
N SER A 120 24.64 9.20 15.97
CA SER A 120 25.80 10.05 15.71
C SER A 120 26.12 10.98 16.90
N ALA A 121 25.09 11.55 17.53
CA ALA A 121 25.25 12.37 18.73
C ALA A 121 25.68 11.58 19.98
N ALA A 122 25.36 10.28 20.06
CA ALA A 122 25.83 9.41 21.14
C ALA A 122 27.32 9.06 21.03
N LEU A 123 27.87 9.03 19.81
CA LEU A 123 29.30 8.73 19.57
C LEU A 123 30.22 9.93 19.84
N THR A 124 29.71 11.16 19.78
CA THR A 124 30.50 12.38 20.03
C THR A 124 30.57 12.78 21.51
N ASN A 125 29.72 12.22 22.38
CA ASN A 125 29.71 12.49 23.82
C ASN A 125 30.50 11.48 24.68
N ALA A 126 31.21 10.52 24.07
CA ALA A 126 32.12 9.62 24.78
C ALA A 126 33.39 10.38 25.20
N SER A 127 33.32 11.13 26.31
CA SER A 127 34.50 11.69 26.97
C SER A 127 35.44 10.57 27.49
N PRO A 128 36.78 10.72 27.39
CA PRO A 128 37.74 9.69 27.79
C PRO A 128 37.89 9.63 29.32
N GLY A 129 37.20 8.68 29.95
CA GLY A 129 37.12 8.54 31.41
C GLY A 129 37.96 7.40 32.01
N GLN A 130 39.23 7.73 32.30
CA GLN A 130 40.14 7.27 33.37
C GLN A 130 40.54 5.77 33.58
N PRO A 131 41.83 5.50 33.86
CA PRO A 131 42.34 4.16 34.19
C PRO A 131 41.95 3.72 35.61
N LYS A 132 41.43 2.50 35.73
CA LYS A 132 41.06 1.86 37.01
C LYS A 132 42.30 1.47 37.81
N THR A 133 42.39 1.90 39.06
CA THR A 133 43.37 1.39 40.04
C THR A 133 43.01 -0.02 40.52
N PRO A 134 43.98 -0.93 40.73
CA PRO A 134 43.69 -2.29 41.20
C PRO A 134 43.43 -2.34 42.70
N ARG A 135 42.51 -3.23 43.11
CA ARG A 135 42.13 -3.51 44.50
C ARG A 135 43.14 -4.47 45.16
N PRO A 136 43.48 -4.32 46.46
CA PRO A 136 44.46 -5.21 47.10
C PRO A 136 43.83 -6.54 47.51
N THR A 137 44.52 -7.64 47.21
CA THR A 137 44.17 -9.02 47.56
C THR A 137 44.56 -9.31 49.01
N ARG A 138 43.61 -9.80 49.81
CA ARG A 138 43.84 -10.23 51.20
C ARG A 138 44.47 -11.62 51.21
N MET A 139 45.70 -11.74 51.72
CA MET A 139 46.39 -13.01 51.95
C MET A 139 45.75 -13.71 53.17
N ALA A 140 45.41 -14.98 53.01
CA ALA A 140 45.03 -15.87 54.11
C ALA A 140 46.28 -16.64 54.55
N GLU A 141 46.66 -16.46 55.82
CA GLU A 141 47.69 -17.26 56.50
C GLU A 141 47.18 -18.68 56.78
N SER A 142 48.09 -19.64 56.70
CA SER A 142 48.04 -20.94 57.37
C SER A 142 49.45 -21.28 57.84
#